data_AF-A0A922ZJ51-F1
#
_entry.id   AF-A0A922ZJ51-F1
#
_cell.length_a   1.000
_cell.length_b   1.000
_cell.length_c   1.000
_cell.angle_alpha   90.00
_cell.angle_beta   90.00
_cell.angle_gamma   90.00
#
_symmetry.space_group_name_H-M   'P 1'
#
loop_
_entity.id
_entity.type
_entity.pdbx_description
1 polymer ?
#
loop_
_entity_poly.entity_id
_entity_poly.type
_entity_poly.pdbx_seq_one_letter_code
_entity_poly.pdbx_strand_id
1 'polypeptide(L)'
;MLGINTNVASLTAQKNLSGSGIGLNNSIARLSSGLRVNSAKDDAAGLAIAERMQAQIRGFDVAGRNANDGISLLQVADGAMGKISDNLQRMREL
;
A
#
# COMPACT_ATOMS: atom_id res chain seq x y z
N MET A 1 -6.65 -59.41 -9.54
CA MET A 1 -5.50 -59.12 -8.67
C MET A 1 -5.30 -57.62 -8.60
N LEU A 2 -5.49 -57.02 -7.43
CA LEU A 2 -5.07 -55.64 -7.16
C LEU A 2 -3.55 -55.59 -7.38
N GLY A 3 -3.13 -54.84 -8.40
CA GLY A 3 -1.81 -54.95 -9.01
C GLY A 3 -0.68 -54.72 -8.02
N ILE A 4 0.20 -55.73 -7.91
CA ILE A 4 1.48 -55.67 -7.19
C ILE A 4 2.41 -54.58 -7.77
N ASN A 5 2.16 -54.12 -9.01
CA ASN A 5 2.95 -53.09 -9.70
C ASN A 5 2.50 -51.64 -9.45
N THR A 6 1.31 -51.38 -8.87
CA THR A 6 0.86 -50.01 -8.58
C THR A 6 0.18 -49.97 -7.22
N ASN A 7 0.91 -49.46 -6.23
CA ASN A 7 0.40 -49.28 -4.88
C ASN A 7 -0.49 -48.02 -4.82
N VAL A 8 -1.79 -48.23 -5.02
CA VAL A 8 -2.81 -47.16 -5.01
C VAL A 8 -2.85 -46.40 -3.68
N ALA A 9 -2.59 -47.07 -2.55
CA ALA A 9 -2.54 -46.43 -1.24
C ALA A 9 -1.33 -45.49 -1.11
N SER A 10 -0.16 -45.92 -1.59
CA SER A 10 1.05 -45.07 -1.64
C SER A 10 0.87 -43.88 -2.58
N LEU A 11 0.24 -44.09 -3.75
CA LEU A 11 -0.06 -43.01 -4.69
C LEU A 11 -1.02 -41.97 -4.09
N THR A 12 -2.02 -42.43 -3.34
CA THR A 12 -2.97 -41.55 -2.63
C THR A 12 -2.28 -40.78 -1.51
N ALA A 13 -1.41 -41.43 -0.73
CA ALA A 13 -0.60 -40.78 0.29
C ALA A 13 0.35 -39.73 -0.31
N GLN A 14 0.98 -40.02 -1.45
CA GLN A 14 1.86 -39.08 -2.15
C GLN A 14 1.08 -37.89 -2.74
N LYS A 15 -0.13 -38.11 -3.27
CA LYS A 15 -1.02 -37.05 -3.75
C LYS A 15 -1.46 -36.14 -2.60
N ASN A 16 -1.83 -36.70 -1.46
CA ASN A 16 -2.20 -35.94 -0.26
C ASN A 16 -1.00 -35.15 0.29
N LEU A 17 0.18 -35.77 0.35
CA LEU A 17 1.43 -35.10 0.76
C LEU A 17 1.78 -33.93 -0.18
N SER A 18 1.64 -34.11 -1.49
CA SER A 18 1.84 -33.04 -2.47
C SER A 18 0.85 -31.89 -2.26
N GLY A 19 -0.43 -32.19 -2.00
CA GLY A 19 -1.44 -31.20 -1.65
C GLY A 19 -1.10 -30.43 -0.37
N SER A 20 -0.70 -31.13 0.70
CA SER A 20 -0.25 -30.51 1.95
C SER A 20 1.01 -29.66 1.76
N GLY A 21 1.96 -30.09 0.92
CA GLY A 21 3.16 -29.33 0.59
C GLY A 21 2.86 -28.03 -0.15
N ILE A 22 1.88 -28.02 -1.06
CA ILE A 22 1.42 -26.78 -1.72
C ILE A 22 0.76 -25.84 -0.71
N GLY A 23 -0.11 -26.36 0.16
CA GLY A 23 -0.75 -25.57 1.22
C GLY A 23 0.26 -24.93 2.18
N LEU A 24 1.29 -25.68 2.59
CA LEU A 24 2.37 -25.17 3.42
C LEU A 24 3.16 -24.04 2.74
N ASN A 25 3.53 -24.21 1.47
CA ASN A 25 4.25 -23.18 0.71
C ASN A 25 3.44 -21.88 0.60
N ASN A 26 2.12 -21.97 0.38
CA ASN A 26 1.25 -20.79 0.35
C ASN A 26 1.19 -20.08 1.71
N SER A 27 1.09 -20.84 2.81
CA SER A 27 1.12 -20.30 4.16
C SER A 27 2.45 -19.60 4.47
N ILE A 28 3.58 -20.20 4.07
CA ILE A 28 4.91 -19.59 4.21
C ILE A 28 5.00 -18.30 3.39
N ALA A 29 4.49 -18.27 2.16
CA ALA A 29 4.51 -17.07 1.32
C ALA A 29 3.68 -15.92 1.92
N ARG A 30 2.52 -16.23 2.50
CA ARG A 30 1.69 -15.25 3.23
C ARG A 30 2.36 -14.79 4.52
N LEU A 31 2.99 -15.69 5.28
CA LEU A 31 3.73 -15.34 6.48
C LEU A 31 4.94 -14.44 6.16
N SER A 32 5.69 -14.77 5.12
CA SER A 32 6.89 -14.02 4.72
C SER A 32 6.56 -12.64 4.15
N SER A 33 5.42 -12.50 3.45
CA SER A 33 4.98 -11.20 2.92
C SER A 33 4.20 -10.37 3.95
N GLY A 34 3.60 -11.04 4.95
CA GLY A 34 2.60 -10.42 5.84
C GLY A 34 1.29 -10.07 5.14
N LEU A 35 1.17 -10.34 3.83
CA LEU A 35 0.01 -10.00 3.02
C LEU A 35 -0.90 -11.23 2.88
N ARG A 36 -2.19 -11.02 3.16
CA ARG A 36 -3.19 -12.08 3.00
C ARG A 36 -3.42 -12.45 1.53
N VAL A 37 -3.29 -11.49 0.62
CA VAL A 37 -3.37 -11.68 -0.84
C VAL A 37 -2.01 -11.30 -1.41
N ASN A 38 -1.22 -12.29 -1.80
CA ASN A 38 0.15 -12.08 -2.30
C ASN A 38 0.23 -12.18 -3.84
N SER A 39 -0.85 -12.62 -4.51
CA SER A 39 -0.92 -12.73 -5.97
C SER A 39 -2.33 -12.42 -6.49
N ALA A 40 -2.41 -11.82 -7.68
CA ALA A 40 -3.66 -11.63 -8.42
C ALA A 40 -4.37 -12.96 -8.74
N LYS A 41 -3.63 -14.08 -8.69
CA LYS A 41 -4.19 -15.43 -8.85
C LYS A 41 -5.07 -15.85 -7.66
N ASP A 42 -4.76 -15.35 -6.45
CA ASP A 42 -5.48 -15.71 -5.23
C ASP A 42 -6.76 -14.87 -5.04
N ASP A 43 -6.69 -13.57 -5.37
CA ASP A 43 -7.84 -12.65 -5.36
C ASP A 43 -7.52 -11.38 -6.18
N ALA A 44 -7.85 -11.39 -7.47
CA ALA A 44 -7.60 -10.27 -8.37
C ALA A 44 -8.36 -9.00 -7.98
N ALA A 45 -9.59 -9.14 -7.49
CA ALA A 45 -10.43 -8.00 -7.11
C ALA A 45 -9.95 -7.36 -5.81
N GLY A 46 -9.62 -8.18 -4.80
CA GLY A 46 -9.06 -7.72 -3.54
C GLY A 46 -7.71 -7.03 -3.73
N LEU A 47 -6.83 -7.58 -4.58
CA LEU A 47 -5.56 -6.96 -4.90
C LEU A 47 -5.74 -5.62 -5.65
N ALA A 48 -6.61 -5.56 -6.65
CA ALA A 48 -6.86 -4.32 -7.40
C ALA A 48 -7.42 -3.19 -6.51
N ILE A 49 -8.31 -3.52 -5.57
CA ILE A 49 -8.83 -2.54 -4.60
C ILE A 49 -7.71 -2.08 -3.67
N ALA A 50 -6.89 -3.01 -3.15
CA ALA A 50 -5.77 -2.69 -2.28
C ALA A 50 -4.76 -1.76 -2.98
N GLU A 51 -4.40 -2.06 -4.24
CA GLU A 51 -3.51 -1.20 -5.04
C GLU A 51 -4.09 0.19 -5.28
N ARG A 52 -5.40 0.28 -5.56
CA ARG A 52 -6.09 1.57 -5.71
C ARG A 52 -6.06 2.37 -4.42
N MET A 53 -6.32 1.74 -3.28
CA MET A 53 -6.24 2.38 -1.96
C MET A 53 -4.81 2.84 -1.66
N GLN A 54 -3.80 2.00 -1.96
CA GLN A 54 -2.39 2.37 -1.81
C GLN A 54 -2.02 3.58 -2.67
N ALA A 55 -2.53 3.64 -3.91
CA ALA A 55 -2.32 4.79 -4.79
C ALA A 55 -2.98 6.06 -4.24
N GLN A 56 -4.20 5.96 -3.71
CA GLN A 56 -4.88 7.08 -3.05
C GLN A 56 -4.13 7.58 -1.81
N ILE A 57 -3.65 6.66 -0.96
CA ILE A 57 -2.85 7.01 0.23
C ILE A 57 -1.60 7.81 -0.18
N ARG A 58 -0.83 7.32 -1.16
CA ARG A 58 0.32 8.05 -1.69
C ARG A 58 -0.07 9.42 -2.26
N GLY A 59 -1.22 9.50 -2.92
CA GLY A 59 -1.78 10.77 -3.42
C GLY A 59 -2.09 11.74 -2.28
N PHE A 60 -2.69 11.26 -1.19
CA PHE A 60 -2.98 12.08 0.00
C PHE A 60 -1.72 12.52 0.73
N ASP A 61 -0.67 11.69 0.80
CA ASP A 61 0.60 12.08 1.39
C ASP A 61 1.22 13.27 0.65
N VAL A 62 1.19 13.25 -0.70
CA VAL A 62 1.65 14.35 -1.53
C VAL A 62 0.73 15.57 -1.38
N ALA A 63 -0.59 15.39 -1.38
CA ALA A 63 -1.54 16.48 -1.16
C ALA A 63 -1.32 17.16 0.19
N GLY A 64 -1.03 16.40 1.25
CA GLY A 64 -0.68 16.92 2.56
C GLY A 64 0.61 17.74 2.54
N ARG A 65 1.65 17.29 1.82
CA ARG A 65 2.88 18.09 1.63
C ARG A 65 2.59 19.39 0.88
N ASN A 66 1.85 19.32 -0.23
CA ASN A 66 1.49 20.50 -1.02
C ASN A 66 0.66 21.51 -0.20
N ALA A 67 -0.23 21.03 0.68
CA ALA A 67 -0.98 21.89 1.56
C ALA A 67 -0.08 22.62 2.57
N ASN A 68 0.90 21.91 3.15
CA ASN A 68 1.89 22.52 4.04
C ASN A 68 2.74 23.56 3.30
N ASP A 69 3.19 23.26 2.09
CA ASP A 69 3.94 24.21 1.25
C ASP A 69 3.09 25.46 0.95
N GLY A 70 1.81 25.29 0.63
CA GLY A 70 0.86 26.38 0.46
C GLY A 70 0.71 27.24 1.71
N ILE A 71 0.62 26.62 2.90
CA ILE A 71 0.57 27.34 4.18
C ILE A 71 1.87 28.14 4.38
N SER A 72 3.03 27.54 4.14
CA SER A 72 4.32 28.24 4.28
C SER A 72 4.42 29.45 3.34
N LEU A 73 3.96 29.31 2.09
CA LEU A 73 3.90 30.43 1.15
C LEU A 73 2.97 31.55 1.63
N LEU A 74 1.79 31.20 2.13
CA LEU A 74 0.84 32.17 2.69
C LEU A 74 1.41 32.89 3.91
N GLN A 75 2.14 32.19 4.78
CA GLN A 75 2.80 32.81 5.93
C GLN A 75 3.88 33.82 5.51
N VAL A 76 4.66 33.50 4.47
CA VAL A 76 5.64 34.45 3.92
C VAL A 76 4.93 35.67 3.31
N ALA A 77 3.83 35.44 2.59
CA ALA A 77 3.03 36.52 2.02
C ALA A 77 2.43 37.43 3.11
N ASP A 78 1.88 36.85 4.17
CA ASP A 78 1.31 37.60 5.30
C ASP A 78 2.36 38.46 6.02
N GLY A 79 3.55 37.89 6.29
CA GLY A 79 4.67 38.64 6.84
C GLY A 79 5.16 39.78 5.93
N ALA A 80 5.14 39.59 4.60
CA ALA A 80 5.45 40.64 3.65
C ALA A 80 4.37 41.73 3.60
N MET A 81 3.09 41.35 3.65
CA MET A 81 1.97 42.29 3.69
C MET A 81 1.98 43.14 4.96
N GLY A 82 2.34 42.56 6.11
CA GLY A 82 2.54 43.31 7.36
C GLY A 82 3.56 44.45 7.17
N LYS A 83 4.73 44.16 6.58
CA LYS A 83 5.74 45.18 6.29
C LYS A 83 5.25 46.27 5.32
N ILE A 84 4.47 45.89 4.31
CA ILE A 84 3.88 46.86 3.37
C ILE A 84 2.91 47.79 4.11
N SER A 85 2.06 47.23 4.97
CA SER A 85 1.14 48.01 5.81
C SER A 85 1.88 49.01 6.70
N ASP A 86 2.94 48.57 7.38
CA ASP A 86 3.76 49.43 8.24
C ASP A 86 4.40 50.59 7.44
N ASN A 87 4.91 50.31 6.25
CA ASN A 87 5.46 51.34 5.36
C ASN A 87 4.40 52.35 4.93
N LEU A 88 3.19 51.89 4.59
CA LEU A 88 2.09 52.77 4.21
C LEU A 88 1.60 53.65 5.37
N GLN A 89 1.57 53.12 6.59
CA GLN A 89 1.27 53.90 7.79
C GLN A 89 2.33 54.99 8.01
N ARG A 90 3.61 54.63 7.91
CA ARG A 90 4.71 55.59 8.04
C ARG A 90 4.66 56.70 7.00
N MET A 91 4.28 56.40 5.76
CA MET A 91 4.06 57.42 4.72
C MET A 91 2.89 58.37 5.03
N ARG A 92 1.88 57.92 5.77
CA ARG A 92 0.73 58.74 6.16
C ARG A 92 1.08 59.72 7.29
N GLU A 93 2.03 59.36 8.15
CA GLU A 93 2.46 60.15 9.29
C GLU A 93 3.56 61.18 8.94
N LEU A 94 4.13 61.09 7.74
CA LEU A 94 5.10 62.03 7.16
C LEU A 94 4.40 63.12 6.34
#